data_AF-A0A9W9SZ86-F1
#
_entry.id   AF-A0A9W9SZ86-F1
#
_cell.length_a   1.000
_cell.length_b   1.000
_cell.length_c   1.000
_cell.angle_alpha   90.00
_cell.angle_beta   90.00
_cell.angle_gamma   90.00
#
_symmetry.space_group_name_H-M   'P 1'
#
loop_
_entity.id
_entity.type
_entity.pdbx_description
1 polymer ?
#
loop_
_entity_poly.entity_id
_entity_poly.type
_entity_poly.pdbx_seq_one_letter_code
_entity_poly.pdbx_strand_id
1 'polypeptide(L)'
;MWFSPSSASAGAVATSLLLLSTATALHVDGGSDNLSAYLAAHPVATKAAAAIPASISANANALAPELVNAVLSQCPSGCVEAGMSPRNWALYPRLGRLAMCNQTMLLDFSLFTSLHKVETVRACTANSTELLDAAIARNITNDASCLSSGNVTPVQETLQLAFNQTRTSATVADFDAAVQQLAAALSQRNSSECTDTTAFAYSNSVALGLFAGSGVSYVPAAVLQQFLAKIKTSGFSGSAVVQLCAKDGRSSKYSFGIVASGEHDVYFVQDAIAAWVSGECITTFDDAEDWLDITLSVPSLVGTSKADSVTTTTAGNSTVRATLDKRALCSTIQVVLGDGCESLAAECGISASDFDKYNPGSTFCSTLVPGQHVCCSAGTMPDYRPQPNADGTCASHYVETDENCAALAAANSLTIAEIESFNNDT
;
A
#
# COMPACT_ATOMS: atom_id res chain seq x y z
N MET A 1 15.74 54.17 39.24
CA MET A 1 14.69 54.88 38.48
C MET A 1 13.88 53.78 37.78
N TRP A 2 12.69 53.30 38.21
CA TRP A 2 11.40 53.97 38.46
C TRP A 2 11.10 54.93 37.30
N PHE A 3 10.10 54.76 36.41
CA PHE A 3 8.70 54.29 36.51
C PHE A 3 8.18 53.72 35.18
N SER A 4 7.07 52.97 35.26
CA SER A 4 6.12 52.58 34.20
C SER A 4 5.42 53.79 33.53
N PRO A 5 4.65 53.57 32.43
CA PRO A 5 3.20 53.38 32.60
C PRO A 5 2.55 52.33 31.66
N SER A 6 1.28 52.05 31.96
CA SER A 6 0.44 50.94 31.50
C SER A 6 -0.52 51.29 30.33
N SER A 7 -0.94 50.22 29.64
CA SER A 7 -2.26 49.91 29.03
C SER A 7 -2.85 50.75 27.89
N ALA A 8 -3.12 50.11 26.74
CA ALA A 8 -4.48 49.86 26.21
C ALA A 8 -4.51 49.05 24.88
N SER A 9 -5.38 48.03 24.88
CA SER A 9 -6.19 47.45 23.78
C SER A 9 -5.57 46.88 22.48
N ALA A 10 -5.43 45.55 22.49
CA ALA A 10 -6.05 44.51 21.63
C ALA A 10 -6.62 44.85 20.24
N GLY A 11 -6.31 43.94 19.29
CA GLY A 11 -7.02 43.72 18.03
C GLY A 11 -6.56 42.44 17.34
N ALA A 12 -6.84 41.27 17.93
CA ALA A 12 -6.62 39.96 17.30
C ALA A 12 -7.89 39.56 16.53
N VAL A 13 -7.73 39.27 15.23
CA VAL A 13 -8.79 38.75 14.36
C VAL A 13 -8.92 37.25 14.61
N ALA A 14 -9.99 36.85 15.31
CA ALA A 14 -10.39 35.45 15.45
C ALA A 14 -11.58 35.20 14.51
N THR A 15 -11.33 34.57 13.37
CA THR A 15 -12.38 33.97 12.53
C THR A 15 -12.80 32.63 13.13
N SER A 16 -13.88 32.64 13.90
CA SER A 16 -14.57 31.43 14.34
C SER A 16 -15.85 31.25 13.51
N LEU A 17 -15.87 30.24 12.63
CA LEU A 17 -17.13 29.71 12.10
C LEU A 17 -17.77 28.83 13.18
N LEU A 18 -18.85 29.31 13.79
CA LEU A 18 -19.74 28.51 14.63
C LEU A 18 -20.97 28.12 13.78
N LEU A 19 -20.99 26.88 13.31
CA LEU A 19 -22.20 26.23 12.82
C LEU A 19 -22.97 25.68 14.03
N LEU A 20 -23.97 26.41 14.51
CA LEU A 20 -24.94 25.90 15.47
C LEU A 20 -26.14 25.32 14.70
N SER A 21 -26.18 24.00 14.57
CA SER A 21 -27.43 23.28 14.33
C SER A 21 -28.17 23.17 15.66
N THR A 22 -29.45 23.50 15.67
CA THR A 22 -30.34 23.33 16.82
C THR A 22 -30.42 21.85 17.20
N ALA A 23 -29.68 21.46 18.23
CA ALA A 23 -29.81 20.16 18.86
C ALA A 23 -30.63 20.28 20.15
N THR A 24 -31.62 19.40 20.27
CA THR A 24 -32.29 19.02 21.49
C THR A 24 -31.31 18.88 22.65
N ALA A 25 -31.67 19.50 23.79
CA ALA A 25 -30.91 19.53 25.01
C ALA A 25 -30.49 18.12 25.48
N LEU A 26 -29.19 17.86 25.49
CA LEU A 26 -28.58 16.90 26.39
C LEU A 26 -28.35 17.62 27.72
N HIS A 27 -29.04 17.13 28.76
CA HIS A 27 -28.93 17.65 30.11
C HIS A 27 -27.52 17.32 30.64
N VAL A 28 -26.62 18.31 30.59
CA VAL A 28 -25.37 18.32 31.33
C VAL A 28 -25.55 19.37 32.43
N ASP A 29 -25.69 18.93 33.66
CA ASP A 29 -25.82 19.83 34.81
C ASP A 29 -24.57 20.72 34.94
N GLY A 30 -24.78 22.04 34.90
CA GLY A 30 -23.80 23.06 35.31
C GLY A 30 -23.10 23.88 34.22
N GLY A 31 -23.25 23.57 32.92
CA GLY A 31 -22.54 24.29 31.84
C GLY A 31 -23.33 25.35 31.06
N SER A 32 -24.67 25.27 31.09
CA SER A 32 -25.57 25.99 30.17
C SER A 32 -25.79 27.47 30.52
N ASP A 33 -25.67 27.84 31.80
CA ASP A 33 -26.10 29.16 32.27
C ASP A 33 -25.12 30.29 31.87
N ASN A 34 -23.84 29.98 31.79
CA ASN A 34 -22.80 30.97 31.45
C ASN A 34 -22.83 31.36 29.97
N LEU A 35 -23.11 30.40 29.09
CA LEU A 35 -23.25 30.66 27.65
C LEU A 35 -24.52 31.46 27.35
N SER A 36 -25.61 31.14 28.06
CA SER A 36 -26.89 31.86 27.96
C SER A 36 -26.76 33.31 28.43
N ALA A 37 -26.05 33.55 29.55
CA ALA A 37 -25.78 34.89 30.05
C ALA A 37 -24.89 35.71 29.10
N TYR A 38 -23.90 35.08 28.48
CA TYR A 38 -23.01 35.75 27.52
C TYR A 38 -23.73 36.19 26.24
N LEU A 39 -24.62 35.35 25.70
CA LEU A 39 -25.41 35.66 24.50
C LEU A 39 -26.50 36.71 24.78
N ALA A 40 -27.05 36.76 25.99
CA ALA A 40 -27.96 37.83 26.41
C ALA A 40 -27.25 39.19 26.53
N ALA A 41 -25.99 39.19 26.95
CA ALA A 41 -25.17 40.41 27.07
C ALA A 41 -24.59 40.91 25.74
N HIS A 42 -24.52 40.06 24.70
CA HIS A 42 -23.92 40.39 23.40
C HIS A 42 -24.84 39.98 22.23
N PRO A 43 -25.91 40.76 21.95
CA PRO A 43 -26.88 40.42 20.90
C PRO A 43 -26.22 40.43 19.51
N VAL A 44 -26.31 39.32 18.78
CA VAL A 44 -25.85 39.23 17.39
C VAL A 44 -27.02 39.49 16.45
N ALA A 45 -26.89 40.47 15.56
CA ALA A 45 -27.92 40.77 14.57
C ALA A 45 -27.98 39.69 13.49
N THR A 46 -29.08 38.95 13.40
CA THR A 46 -29.33 38.00 12.32
C THR A 46 -30.30 38.59 11.31
N LYS A 47 -29.98 38.46 10.02
CA LYS A 47 -30.83 38.88 8.91
C LYS A 47 -31.57 37.65 8.39
N ALA A 48 -32.89 37.59 8.60
CA ALA A 48 -33.71 36.49 8.09
C ALA A 48 -33.80 36.54 6.55
N ALA A 49 -33.63 35.39 5.90
CA ALA A 49 -33.88 35.24 4.47
C ALA A 49 -35.40 35.26 4.19
N ALA A 50 -35.80 35.83 3.06
CA ALA A 50 -37.20 35.96 2.66
C ALA A 50 -37.88 34.59 2.46
N ALA A 51 -39.12 34.48 2.93
CA ALA A 51 -39.91 33.25 2.87
C ALA A 51 -40.24 32.84 1.42
N ILE A 52 -39.94 31.59 1.06
CA ILE A 52 -40.39 30.93 -0.17
C ILE A 52 -41.77 30.30 0.09
N PRO A 53 -42.73 30.34 -0.87
CA PRO A 53 -44.08 29.82 -0.65
C PRO A 53 -44.09 28.31 -0.38
N ALA A 54 -44.97 27.91 0.55
CA ALA A 54 -45.10 26.55 1.05
C ALA A 54 -45.66 25.58 0.00
N SER A 55 -44.81 24.71 -0.53
CA SER A 55 -45.19 23.37 -0.99
C SER A 55 -43.95 22.49 -1.04
N ILE A 56 -44.07 21.28 -0.49
CA ILE A 56 -43.05 20.24 -0.26
C ILE A 56 -42.41 20.34 1.14
N SER A 57 -42.96 19.57 2.08
CA SER A 57 -42.31 19.26 3.35
C SER A 57 -41.14 18.31 3.12
N ALA A 58 -39.94 18.87 2.98
CA ALA A 58 -38.70 18.15 3.20
C ALA A 58 -37.79 19.07 4.01
N ASN A 59 -37.41 18.64 5.22
CA ASN A 59 -36.42 19.32 6.05
C ASN A 59 -35.09 19.36 5.29
N ALA A 60 -34.80 20.49 4.62
CA ALA A 60 -33.55 20.68 3.88
C ALA A 60 -32.30 20.86 4.77
N ASN A 61 -32.43 20.74 6.09
CA ASN A 61 -31.34 20.89 7.07
C ASN A 61 -31.09 19.64 7.94
N ALA A 62 -31.75 18.52 7.68
CA ALA A 62 -31.43 17.26 8.36
C ALA A 62 -30.46 16.47 7.48
N LEU A 63 -29.21 16.30 7.94
CA LEU A 63 -28.33 15.28 7.39
C LEU A 63 -29.05 13.93 7.48
N ALA A 64 -28.95 13.10 6.45
CA ALA A 64 -29.55 11.77 6.46
C ALA A 64 -29.14 11.04 7.76
N PRO A 65 -30.06 10.31 8.43
CA PRO A 65 -29.74 9.60 9.67
C PRO A 65 -28.51 8.71 9.57
N GLU A 66 -28.28 8.10 8.39
CA GLU A 66 -27.07 7.33 8.07
C GLU A 66 -25.79 8.18 8.12
N LEU A 67 -25.83 9.41 7.62
CA LEU A 67 -24.69 10.32 7.63
C LEU A 67 -24.37 10.82 9.05
N VAL A 68 -25.41 11.06 9.86
CA VAL A 68 -25.25 11.42 11.27
C VAL A 68 -24.69 10.23 12.06
N ASN A 69 -25.19 9.02 11.79
CA ASN A 69 -24.70 7.81 12.46
C ASN A 69 -23.26 7.47 12.04
N ALA A 70 -22.87 7.68 10.78
CA ALA A 70 -21.49 7.52 10.30
C ALA A 70 -20.53 8.57 10.89
N VAL A 71 -21.02 9.78 11.18
CA VAL A 71 -20.22 10.84 11.85
C VAL A 71 -20.12 10.60 13.36
N LEU A 72 -21.09 9.90 13.97
CA LEU A 72 -21.13 9.58 15.40
C LEU A 72 -20.55 8.20 15.75
N SER A 73 -20.50 7.26 14.80
CA SER A 73 -19.94 5.94 15.00
C SER A 73 -18.43 6.04 15.17
N GLN A 74 -17.93 5.58 16.31
CA GLN A 74 -16.50 5.57 16.63
C GLN A 74 -15.69 4.65 15.71
N CYS A 75 -16.32 3.60 15.18
CA CYS A 75 -15.70 2.61 14.30
C CYS A 75 -16.38 2.60 12.92
N PRO A 76 -15.64 2.26 11.86
CA PRO A 76 -16.20 2.11 10.52
C PRO A 76 -17.04 0.82 10.41
N SER A 77 -17.78 0.67 9.30
CA SER A 77 -18.50 -0.57 8.99
C SER A 77 -17.54 -1.77 8.91
N GLY A 78 -18.10 -2.97 9.09
CA GLY A 78 -17.30 -4.20 9.08
C GLY A 78 -16.74 -4.51 7.69
N CYS A 79 -15.54 -5.07 7.61
CA CYS A 79 -14.91 -5.44 6.34
C CYS A 79 -15.72 -6.47 5.55
N VAL A 80 -16.48 -7.35 6.22
CA VAL A 80 -17.39 -8.31 5.58
C VAL A 80 -18.56 -7.61 4.90
N GLU A 81 -19.06 -6.52 5.48
CA GLU A 81 -20.18 -5.75 4.96
C GLU A 81 -19.74 -4.82 3.83
N ALA A 82 -18.62 -4.12 4.01
CA ALA A 82 -18.04 -3.25 2.99
C ALA A 82 -17.46 -4.04 1.79
N GLY A 83 -17.14 -5.32 2.01
CA GLY A 83 -16.36 -6.14 1.09
C GLY A 83 -14.86 -5.91 1.22
N MET A 84 -14.07 -6.82 0.65
CA MET A 84 -12.60 -6.79 0.74
C MET A 84 -11.94 -5.76 -0.18
N SER A 85 -12.72 -5.07 -1.03
CA SER A 85 -12.20 -3.97 -1.85
C SER A 85 -12.09 -2.70 -1.00
N PRO A 86 -10.90 -2.12 -0.83
CA PRO A 86 -10.73 -0.91 -0.01
C PRO A 86 -11.54 0.31 -0.48
N ARG A 87 -11.98 0.30 -1.75
CA ARG A 87 -12.84 1.34 -2.36
C ARG A 87 -14.10 1.63 -1.54
N ASN A 88 -14.63 0.59 -0.90
CA ASN A 88 -15.86 0.64 -0.13
C ASN A 88 -15.63 0.96 1.35
N TRP A 89 -14.37 1.05 1.79
CA TRP A 89 -14.03 1.29 3.19
C TRP A 89 -14.17 2.77 3.55
N ALA A 90 -14.42 3.03 4.82
CA ALA A 90 -14.64 4.39 5.32
C ALA A 90 -13.35 5.22 5.22
N LEU A 91 -13.47 6.46 4.75
CA LEU A 91 -12.34 7.38 4.59
C LEU A 91 -12.10 8.17 5.88
N TYR A 92 -10.88 8.08 6.40
CA TYR A 92 -10.38 8.81 7.56
C TYR A 92 -9.42 9.90 7.06
N PRO A 93 -9.80 11.18 7.12
CA PRO A 93 -8.96 12.27 6.61
C PRO A 93 -7.81 12.66 7.55
N ARG A 94 -7.73 12.04 8.73
CA ARG A 94 -6.69 12.24 9.75
C ARG A 94 -6.46 10.95 10.52
N LEU A 95 -5.19 10.61 10.73
CA LEU A 95 -4.80 9.36 11.41
C LEU A 95 -5.28 9.33 12.86
N GLY A 96 -5.30 10.48 13.55
CA GLY A 96 -5.75 10.56 14.94
C GLY A 96 -7.21 10.12 15.18
N ARG A 97 -8.03 9.99 14.13
CA ARG A 97 -9.39 9.42 14.26
C ARG A 97 -9.39 7.91 14.42
N LEU A 98 -8.36 7.19 13.98
CA LEU A 98 -8.28 5.73 14.14
C LEU A 98 -8.32 5.34 15.63
N ALA A 99 -7.71 6.14 16.50
CA ALA A 99 -7.72 5.94 17.95
C ALA A 99 -9.09 6.12 18.61
N MET A 100 -10.10 6.64 17.89
CA MET A 100 -11.47 6.72 18.41
C MET A 100 -12.18 5.37 18.33
N CYS A 101 -11.74 4.47 17.44
CA CYS A 101 -12.27 3.12 17.34
C CYS A 101 -11.53 2.16 18.27
N ASN A 102 -12.28 1.42 19.09
CA ASN A 102 -11.74 0.42 20.00
C ASN A 102 -11.73 -1.02 19.42
N GLN A 103 -11.99 -1.14 18.12
CA GLN A 103 -11.99 -2.41 17.40
C GLN A 103 -10.77 -2.47 16.47
N THR A 104 -10.30 -3.68 16.19
CA THR A 104 -9.25 -3.88 15.17
C THR A 104 -9.78 -3.49 13.80
N MET A 105 -8.97 -2.79 13.02
CA MET A 105 -9.30 -2.34 11.68
C MET A 105 -8.27 -2.88 10.68
N LEU A 106 -8.71 -3.13 9.45
CA LEU A 106 -7.80 -3.19 8.30
C LEU A 106 -7.67 -1.77 7.74
N LEU A 107 -6.47 -1.43 7.28
CA LEU A 107 -6.19 -0.11 6.70
C LEU A 107 -5.79 -0.24 5.23
N ASP A 108 -6.02 0.83 4.48
CA ASP A 108 -5.57 0.99 3.09
C ASP A 108 -5.18 2.47 2.87
N PHE A 109 -4.01 2.69 2.27
CA PHE A 109 -3.49 4.02 1.97
C PHE A 109 -2.37 3.92 0.94
N SER A 110 -2.19 4.98 0.14
CA SER A 110 -1.13 5.04 -0.87
C SER A 110 0.27 4.98 -0.23
N LEU A 111 1.18 4.19 -0.79
CA LEU A 111 2.60 4.19 -0.40
C LEU A 111 3.38 5.38 -0.98
N PHE A 112 2.95 5.89 -2.13
CA PHE A 112 3.63 6.96 -2.86
C PHE A 112 3.17 8.36 -2.46
N THR A 113 2.07 8.46 -1.70
CA THR A 113 1.65 9.71 -1.06
C THR A 113 1.98 9.64 0.43
N SER A 114 3.07 10.30 0.82
CA SER A 114 3.52 10.31 2.22
C SER A 114 2.42 10.78 3.17
N LEU A 115 2.11 9.95 4.17
CA LEU A 115 1.14 10.25 5.22
C LEU A 115 1.56 11.50 6.00
N HIS A 116 2.86 11.80 6.10
CA HIS A 116 3.38 13.02 6.73
C HIS A 116 2.88 14.31 6.04
N LYS A 117 2.41 14.21 4.80
CA LYS A 117 1.83 15.32 4.05
C LYS A 117 0.31 15.22 3.98
N VAL A 118 -0.21 14.01 3.78
CA VAL A 118 -1.63 13.74 3.60
C VAL A 118 -2.01 12.53 4.45
N GLU A 119 -2.61 12.76 5.62
CA GLU A 119 -2.97 11.72 6.59
C GLU A 119 -4.24 10.92 6.23
N THR A 120 -4.52 10.77 4.93
CA THR A 120 -5.77 10.13 4.48
C THR A 120 -5.58 8.62 4.41
N VAL A 121 -6.40 7.89 5.17
CA VAL A 121 -6.43 6.43 5.17
C VAL A 121 -7.85 5.93 5.03
N ARG A 122 -8.03 4.74 4.46
CA ARG A 122 -9.30 4.02 4.46
C ARG A 122 -9.26 2.92 5.51
N ALA A 123 -10.38 2.66 6.16
CA ALA A 123 -10.47 1.65 7.18
C ALA A 123 -11.84 0.94 7.21
N CYS A 124 -11.82 -0.34 7.55
CA CYS A 124 -13.00 -1.12 7.92
C CYS A 124 -12.72 -1.90 9.20
N THR A 125 -13.77 -2.19 9.96
CA THR A 125 -13.63 -2.96 11.20
C THR A 125 -13.47 -4.43 10.87
N ALA A 126 -12.40 -5.02 11.36
CA ALA A 126 -12.06 -6.42 11.16
C ALA A 126 -12.63 -7.27 12.30
N ASN A 127 -13.48 -8.23 11.96
CA ASN A 127 -14.14 -9.13 12.90
C ASN A 127 -14.06 -10.60 12.44
N SER A 128 -13.04 -10.94 11.66
CA SER A 128 -12.86 -12.32 11.20
C SER A 128 -12.72 -13.25 12.39
N THR A 129 -13.53 -14.30 12.39
CA THR A 129 -13.46 -15.41 13.35
C THR A 129 -12.55 -16.54 12.87
N GLU A 130 -11.90 -16.34 11.73
CA GLU A 130 -10.97 -17.30 11.17
C GLU A 130 -9.72 -17.43 12.05
N LEU A 131 -9.41 -18.66 12.44
CA LEU A 131 -8.20 -18.96 13.18
C LEU A 131 -6.98 -18.80 12.26
N LEU A 132 -5.91 -18.21 12.81
CA LEU A 132 -4.64 -17.98 12.12
C LEU A 132 -4.14 -19.22 11.37
N ASP A 133 -4.18 -20.40 12.00
CA ASP A 133 -3.72 -21.65 11.39
C ASP A 133 -4.56 -22.05 10.14
N ALA A 134 -5.86 -21.75 10.15
CA ALA A 134 -6.74 -22.01 9.00
C ALA A 134 -6.49 -21.02 7.85
N ALA A 135 -6.24 -19.75 8.18
CA ALA A 135 -5.89 -18.71 7.22
C ALA A 135 -4.56 -19.05 6.51
N ILE A 136 -3.57 -19.49 7.28
CA ILE A 136 -2.26 -19.91 6.78
C ILE A 136 -2.39 -21.13 5.86
N ALA A 137 -3.16 -22.14 6.25
CA ALA A 137 -3.32 -23.35 5.47
C ALA A 137 -3.89 -23.10 4.06
N ARG A 138 -4.80 -22.14 3.90
CA ARG A 138 -5.35 -21.76 2.59
C ARG A 138 -4.37 -20.97 1.73
N ASN A 139 -3.50 -20.18 2.34
CA ASN A 139 -2.52 -19.39 1.60
C ASN A 139 -1.47 -20.29 0.92
N ILE A 140 -0.99 -21.33 1.62
CA ILE A 140 0.04 -22.26 1.12
C ILE A 140 -0.42 -23.03 -0.13
N THR A 141 -1.70 -23.36 -0.25
CA THR A 141 -2.22 -24.16 -1.38
C THR A 141 -2.33 -23.39 -2.70
N ASN A 142 -2.24 -22.06 -2.66
CA ASN A 142 -2.63 -21.19 -3.76
C ASN A 142 -1.43 -20.55 -4.52
N ASP A 143 -0.19 -20.82 -4.12
CA ASP A 143 0.92 -19.86 -4.35
C ASP A 143 2.07 -20.33 -5.26
N ALA A 144 2.02 -21.56 -5.77
CA ALA A 144 3.10 -22.11 -6.62
C ALA A 144 3.16 -21.50 -8.04
N SER A 145 2.23 -20.59 -8.39
CA SER A 145 2.00 -20.11 -9.76
C SER A 145 2.87 -18.92 -10.19
N CYS A 146 3.55 -18.24 -9.26
CA CYS A 146 4.15 -16.93 -9.51
C CYS A 146 5.67 -16.96 -9.70
N LEU A 147 6.25 -18.14 -9.90
CA LEU A 147 7.67 -18.31 -10.15
C LEU A 147 8.05 -17.82 -11.55
N SER A 148 9.28 -17.29 -11.65
CA SER A 148 9.88 -16.87 -12.91
C SER A 148 9.79 -17.98 -13.99
N SER A 149 9.63 -17.56 -15.25
CA SER A 149 9.65 -18.47 -16.40
C SER A 149 11.05 -19.07 -16.67
N GLY A 150 12.09 -18.56 -16.00
CA GLY A 150 13.45 -19.07 -16.07
C GLY A 150 13.71 -20.29 -15.18
N ASN A 151 14.93 -20.83 -15.26
CA ASN A 151 15.37 -21.84 -14.31
C ASN A 151 15.48 -21.23 -12.91
N VAL A 152 14.68 -21.71 -11.96
CA VAL A 152 14.73 -21.30 -10.57
C VAL A 152 15.65 -22.22 -9.76
N THR A 153 16.39 -21.64 -8.82
CA THR A 153 17.24 -22.35 -7.85
C THR A 153 16.77 -22.07 -6.43
N PRO A 154 16.69 -23.10 -5.58
CA PRO A 154 16.44 -22.91 -4.15
C PRO A 154 17.68 -22.29 -3.49
N VAL A 155 17.49 -21.19 -2.76
CA VAL A 155 18.53 -20.50 -1.98
C VAL A 155 18.03 -20.36 -0.55
N GLN A 156 18.90 -20.66 0.42
CA GLN A 156 18.62 -20.39 1.82
C GLN A 156 18.89 -18.93 2.14
N GLU A 157 17.92 -18.29 2.80
CA GLU A 157 17.99 -16.91 3.23
C GLU A 157 17.60 -16.82 4.70
N THR A 158 18.18 -15.89 5.43
CA THR A 158 17.85 -15.67 6.84
C THR A 158 17.17 -14.31 6.98
N LEU A 159 15.96 -14.32 7.55
CA LEU A 159 15.24 -13.10 7.89
C LEU A 159 15.90 -12.43 9.09
N GLN A 160 16.11 -11.12 8.98
CA GLN A 160 16.54 -10.29 10.09
C GLN A 160 15.32 -9.91 10.93
N LEU A 161 15.47 -9.96 12.25
CA LEU A 161 14.53 -9.38 13.21
C LEU A 161 15.22 -8.22 13.93
N ALA A 162 14.65 -7.03 13.84
CA ALA A 162 15.16 -5.81 14.45
C ALA A 162 14.12 -5.18 15.39
N PHE A 163 14.60 -4.50 16.42
CA PHE A 163 13.77 -3.86 17.44
C PHE A 163 14.19 -2.42 17.71
N ASN A 164 13.20 -1.59 18.00
CA ASN A 164 13.38 -0.29 18.64
C ASN A 164 12.71 -0.30 20.00
N GLN A 165 13.39 0.27 20.98
CA GLN A 165 12.89 0.39 22.35
C GLN A 165 12.38 1.80 22.61
N THR A 166 11.18 1.88 23.15
CA THR A 166 10.63 3.09 23.75
C THR A 166 10.32 2.83 25.23
N ARG A 167 9.98 3.90 25.97
CA ARG A 167 9.58 3.81 27.38
C ARG A 167 8.19 3.22 27.57
N THR A 168 7.41 3.17 26.51
CA THR A 168 5.99 2.83 26.48
C THR A 168 5.83 1.52 25.72
N SER A 169 5.59 0.42 26.44
CA SER A 169 5.44 -0.88 25.78
C SER A 169 4.14 -0.95 24.98
N ALA A 170 4.24 -1.39 23.73
CA ALA A 170 3.08 -1.79 22.96
C ALA A 170 2.38 -3.00 23.61
N THR A 171 1.06 -3.08 23.49
CA THR A 171 0.31 -4.17 24.11
C THR A 171 0.39 -5.43 23.24
N VAL A 172 0.86 -6.55 23.81
CA VAL A 172 0.90 -7.84 23.10
C VAL A 172 -0.49 -8.29 22.64
N ALA A 173 -1.55 -7.96 23.39
CA ALA A 173 -2.93 -8.28 23.01
C ALA A 173 -3.41 -7.50 21.77
N ASP A 174 -3.02 -6.22 21.64
CA ASP A 174 -3.33 -5.39 20.48
C ASP A 174 -2.59 -5.94 19.24
N PHE A 175 -1.31 -6.30 19.40
CA PHE A 175 -0.54 -6.95 18.35
C PHE A 175 -1.14 -8.29 17.92
N ASP A 176 -1.53 -9.17 18.87
CA ASP A 176 -2.20 -10.44 18.56
C ASP A 176 -3.50 -10.23 17.77
N ALA A 177 -4.31 -9.25 18.18
CA ALA A 177 -5.54 -8.90 17.47
C ALA A 177 -5.28 -8.40 16.05
N ALA A 178 -4.27 -7.53 15.84
CA ALA A 178 -3.88 -7.04 14.52
C ALA A 178 -3.37 -8.18 13.61
N VAL A 179 -2.50 -9.06 14.13
CA VAL A 179 -1.93 -10.19 13.38
C VAL A 179 -3.02 -11.16 12.93
N GLN A 180 -3.96 -11.52 13.80
CA GLN A 180 -5.04 -12.45 13.46
C GLN A 180 -5.91 -11.91 12.30
N GLN A 181 -6.26 -10.62 12.36
CA GLN A 181 -7.09 -10.01 11.33
C GLN A 181 -6.31 -9.83 10.01
N LEU A 182 -5.02 -9.50 10.09
CA LEU A 182 -4.15 -9.41 8.91
C LEU A 182 -4.03 -10.76 8.21
N ALA A 183 -3.79 -11.84 8.96
CA ALA A 183 -3.70 -13.18 8.39
C ALA A 183 -5.01 -13.63 7.73
N ALA A 184 -6.16 -13.35 8.37
CA ALA A 184 -7.45 -13.63 7.78
C ALA A 184 -7.66 -12.88 6.45
N ALA A 185 -7.26 -11.60 6.39
CA ALA A 185 -7.35 -10.81 5.15
C ALA A 185 -6.46 -11.39 4.04
N LEU A 186 -5.24 -11.84 4.37
CA LEU A 186 -4.35 -12.48 3.41
C LEU A 186 -4.93 -13.78 2.84
N SER A 187 -5.60 -14.59 3.66
CA SER A 187 -6.19 -15.86 3.21
C SER A 187 -7.36 -15.72 2.22
N GLN A 188 -7.91 -14.51 2.10
CA GLN A 188 -9.03 -14.20 1.21
C GLN A 188 -8.57 -13.60 -0.12
N ARG A 189 -7.26 -13.40 -0.32
CA ARG A 189 -6.74 -12.88 -1.57
C ARG A 189 -6.74 -13.93 -2.68
N ASN A 190 -7.01 -13.47 -3.89
CA ASN A 190 -6.85 -14.27 -5.10
C ASN A 190 -5.36 -14.29 -5.47
N SER A 191 -4.72 -15.45 -5.39
CA SER A 191 -3.29 -15.62 -5.69
C SER A 191 -2.96 -15.65 -7.20
N SER A 192 -3.98 -15.59 -8.07
CA SER A 192 -3.81 -15.80 -9.50
C SER A 192 -3.10 -14.65 -10.23
N GLU A 193 -3.00 -13.47 -9.61
CA GLU A 193 -2.53 -12.25 -10.28
C GLU A 193 -1.02 -12.00 -10.12
N CYS A 194 -0.31 -12.79 -9.31
CA CYS A 194 1.15 -12.73 -9.14
C CYS A 194 1.69 -11.30 -8.94
N THR A 195 0.95 -10.51 -8.17
CA THR A 195 1.31 -9.15 -7.79
C THR A 195 1.96 -9.15 -6.41
N ASP A 196 2.57 -8.02 -6.06
CA ASP A 196 3.03 -7.79 -4.70
C ASP A 196 1.84 -7.80 -3.73
N THR A 197 2.13 -8.20 -2.50
CA THR A 197 1.15 -8.30 -1.42
C THR A 197 1.47 -7.25 -0.36
N THR A 198 0.61 -6.24 -0.24
CA THR A 198 0.62 -5.27 0.85
C THR A 198 -0.60 -5.45 1.74
N ALA A 199 -0.42 -5.38 3.05
CA ALA A 199 -1.55 -5.47 3.97
C ALA A 199 -1.26 -4.67 5.25
N PHE A 200 -2.28 -4.01 5.77
CA PHE A 200 -2.17 -3.19 6.97
C PHE A 200 -3.29 -3.51 7.95
N ALA A 201 -2.95 -3.55 9.23
CA ALA A 201 -3.90 -3.69 10.32
C ALA A 201 -3.57 -2.70 11.43
N TYR A 202 -4.60 -2.31 12.17
CA TYR A 202 -4.47 -1.40 13.30
C TYR A 202 -5.35 -1.88 14.44
N SER A 203 -4.79 -2.01 15.63
CA SER A 203 -5.52 -2.39 16.83
C SER A 203 -5.02 -1.57 18.00
N ASN A 204 -5.85 -0.68 18.52
CA ASN A 204 -5.51 0.27 19.59
C ASN A 204 -4.08 0.80 19.42
N SER A 205 -3.14 0.39 20.28
CA SER A 205 -1.75 0.89 20.34
C SER A 205 -0.81 0.44 19.21
N VAL A 206 -1.23 -0.51 18.37
CA VAL A 206 -0.36 -1.16 17.38
C VAL A 206 -0.83 -0.90 15.95
N ALA A 207 0.08 -0.39 15.13
CA ALA A 207 -0.03 -0.40 13.68
C ALA A 207 0.85 -1.54 13.12
N LEU A 208 0.30 -2.37 12.24
CA LEU A 208 0.95 -3.53 11.65
C LEU A 208 0.93 -3.38 10.12
N GLY A 209 2.08 -3.61 9.48
CA GLY A 209 2.20 -3.68 8.05
C GLY A 209 2.92 -4.94 7.60
N LEU A 210 2.53 -5.47 6.45
CA LEU A 210 3.20 -6.58 5.78
C LEU A 210 3.39 -6.26 4.30
N PHE A 211 4.57 -6.56 3.81
CA PHE A 211 4.91 -6.56 2.39
C PHE A 211 5.50 -7.91 2.00
N ALA A 212 5.10 -8.41 0.83
CA ALA A 212 5.76 -9.51 0.17
C ALA A 212 5.76 -9.26 -1.33
N GLY A 213 6.94 -9.18 -1.92
CA GLY A 213 7.05 -9.12 -3.37
C GLY A 213 6.53 -10.39 -4.02
N SER A 214 6.18 -10.29 -5.30
CA SER A 214 5.59 -11.40 -6.07
C SER A 214 6.45 -12.69 -6.11
N GLY A 215 7.76 -12.60 -5.86
CA GLY A 215 8.69 -13.72 -5.81
C GLY A 215 8.72 -14.46 -4.46
N VAL A 216 8.06 -13.92 -3.44
CA VAL A 216 8.01 -14.43 -2.06
C VAL A 216 6.58 -14.48 -1.50
N SER A 217 5.57 -14.50 -2.37
CA SER A 217 4.15 -14.50 -1.99
C SER A 217 3.75 -15.62 -1.01
N TYR A 218 4.48 -16.75 -1.01
CA TYR A 218 4.27 -17.94 -0.17
C TYR A 218 4.86 -17.85 1.25
N VAL A 219 5.73 -16.87 1.49
CA VAL A 219 6.44 -16.67 2.76
C VAL A 219 5.59 -16.06 3.89
N PRO A 220 4.72 -15.05 3.66
CA PRO A 220 4.03 -14.26 4.68
C PRO A 220 3.37 -15.07 5.79
N ALA A 221 2.61 -16.09 5.43
CA ALA A 221 1.75 -16.81 6.34
C ALA A 221 2.55 -17.53 7.45
N ALA A 222 3.61 -18.25 7.06
CA ALA A 222 4.47 -18.97 7.99
C ALA A 222 5.29 -18.00 8.86
N VAL A 223 5.82 -16.93 8.28
CA VAL A 223 6.63 -15.96 9.03
C VAL A 223 5.79 -15.17 10.02
N LEU A 224 4.58 -14.77 9.63
CA LEU A 224 3.65 -14.05 10.51
C LEU A 224 3.30 -14.89 11.75
N GLN A 225 3.15 -16.22 11.61
CA GLN A 225 2.93 -17.13 12.73
C GLN A 225 4.12 -17.21 13.68
N GLN A 226 5.34 -17.32 13.13
CA GLN A 226 6.58 -17.35 13.93
C GLN A 226 6.79 -16.01 14.64
N PHE A 227 6.47 -14.90 13.97
CA PHE A 227 6.63 -13.56 14.51
C PHE A 227 5.65 -13.34 15.66
N LEU A 228 4.41 -13.84 15.52
CA LEU A 228 3.44 -13.85 16.59
C LEU A 228 3.95 -14.58 17.84
N ALA A 229 4.52 -15.77 17.66
CA ALA A 229 5.07 -16.57 18.76
C ALA A 229 6.26 -15.87 19.45
N LYS A 230 7.14 -15.23 18.65
CA LYS A 230 8.28 -14.46 19.17
C LYS A 230 7.79 -13.31 20.04
N ILE A 231 6.90 -12.45 19.53
CA ILE A 231 6.41 -11.28 20.26
C ILE A 231 5.57 -11.66 21.49
N LYS A 232 4.80 -12.77 21.45
CA LYS A 232 4.11 -13.29 22.64
C LYS A 232 5.07 -13.66 23.78
N THR A 233 6.32 -14.00 23.45
CA THR A 233 7.34 -14.41 24.41
C THR A 233 8.20 -13.22 24.86
N SER A 234 8.66 -12.38 23.93
CA SER A 234 9.61 -11.30 24.22
C SER A 234 8.94 -9.95 24.52
N GLY A 235 7.72 -9.74 24.02
CA GLY A 235 7.14 -8.41 23.88
C GLY A 235 7.93 -7.51 22.92
N PHE A 236 7.49 -6.25 22.80
CA PHE A 236 8.22 -5.14 22.19
C PHE A 236 7.72 -3.81 22.77
N SER A 237 8.47 -2.72 22.63
CA SER A 237 8.01 -1.40 23.09
C SER A 237 7.87 -0.35 21.99
N GLY A 238 8.92 -0.08 21.23
CA GLY A 238 8.86 0.88 20.13
C GLY A 238 8.34 0.25 18.86
N SER A 239 9.19 -0.50 18.19
CA SER A 239 8.82 -1.24 16.99
C SER A 239 9.56 -2.55 16.89
N ALA A 240 9.01 -3.46 16.11
CA ALA A 240 9.63 -4.73 15.74
C ALA A 240 9.49 -4.91 14.24
N VAL A 241 10.60 -5.24 13.57
CA VAL A 241 10.68 -5.36 12.13
C VAL A 241 11.29 -6.71 11.78
N VAL A 242 10.56 -7.51 11.01
CA VAL A 242 11.10 -8.68 10.31
C VAL A 242 11.35 -8.26 8.87
N GLN A 243 12.53 -8.52 8.32
CA GLN A 243 12.81 -8.13 6.93
C GLN A 243 13.78 -9.07 6.21
N LEU A 244 13.60 -9.11 4.90
CA LEU A 244 14.52 -9.61 3.89
C LEU A 244 14.47 -8.65 2.71
N CYS A 245 15.62 -8.14 2.31
CA CYS A 245 15.72 -7.11 1.28
C CYS A 245 16.47 -7.65 0.07
N ALA A 246 16.38 -6.93 -1.05
CA ALA A 246 17.10 -7.30 -2.26
C ALA A 246 18.60 -7.30 -2.01
N LYS A 247 19.27 -8.39 -2.41
CA LYS A 247 20.73 -8.55 -2.37
C LYS A 247 21.20 -9.30 -3.61
N ASP A 248 22.51 -9.27 -3.86
CA ASP A 248 23.15 -10.05 -4.93
C ASP A 248 22.54 -9.81 -6.33
N GLY A 249 22.13 -8.56 -6.61
CA GLY A 249 21.55 -8.17 -7.90
C GLY A 249 20.14 -8.73 -8.16
N ARG A 250 19.48 -9.26 -7.12
CA ARG A 250 18.12 -9.81 -7.20
C ARG A 250 17.07 -8.70 -7.31
N SER A 251 15.99 -8.99 -8.02
CA SER A 251 14.81 -8.13 -8.08
C SER A 251 14.22 -7.87 -6.69
N SER A 252 13.65 -6.68 -6.49
CA SER A 252 12.89 -6.34 -5.27
C SER A 252 11.64 -7.21 -5.09
N LYS A 253 11.20 -7.96 -6.13
CA LYS A 253 10.17 -9.02 -6.03
C LYS A 253 10.45 -10.07 -4.96
N TYR A 254 11.71 -10.20 -4.54
CA TYR A 254 12.11 -11.13 -3.49
C TYR A 254 12.28 -10.49 -2.11
N SER A 255 11.83 -9.25 -1.97
CA SER A 255 11.83 -8.53 -0.70
C SER A 255 10.58 -8.87 0.09
N PHE A 256 10.74 -8.94 1.40
CA PHE A 256 9.71 -9.33 2.33
C PHE A 256 9.88 -8.55 3.63
N GLY A 257 8.78 -8.13 4.25
CA GLY A 257 8.87 -7.57 5.58
C GLY A 257 7.55 -7.54 6.34
N ILE A 258 7.67 -7.55 7.67
CA ILE A 258 6.58 -7.32 8.61
C ILE A 258 7.05 -6.25 9.59
N VAL A 259 6.27 -5.18 9.76
CA VAL A 259 6.55 -4.12 10.72
C VAL A 259 5.40 -4.04 11.72
N ALA A 260 5.73 -4.11 13.00
CA ALA A 260 4.84 -3.78 14.10
C ALA A 260 5.34 -2.50 14.77
N SER A 261 4.53 -1.46 14.75
CA SER A 261 4.84 -0.18 15.37
C SER A 261 3.89 0.09 16.54
N GLY A 262 4.45 0.44 17.69
CA GLY A 262 3.72 0.94 18.84
C GLY A 262 3.29 2.40 18.64
N GLU A 263 2.66 2.97 19.67
CA GLU A 263 2.29 4.39 19.74
C GLU A 263 1.44 4.90 18.55
N HIS A 264 0.71 4.01 17.89
CA HIS A 264 -0.13 4.32 16.73
C HIS A 264 0.64 4.84 15.50
N ASP A 265 1.94 4.55 15.39
CA ASP A 265 2.77 5.11 14.33
C ASP A 265 2.60 4.40 12.99
N VAL A 266 1.56 4.80 12.27
CA VAL A 266 1.27 4.37 10.89
C VAL A 266 2.27 4.97 9.88
N TYR A 267 2.95 6.07 10.23
CA TYR A 267 3.94 6.68 9.34
C TYR A 267 5.16 5.76 9.18
N PHE A 268 5.70 5.27 10.29
CA PHE A 268 6.78 4.30 10.28
C PHE A 268 6.41 3.02 9.51
N VAL A 269 5.15 2.58 9.61
CA VAL A 269 4.64 1.43 8.84
C VAL A 269 4.67 1.71 7.34
N GLN A 270 4.23 2.90 6.90
CA GLN A 270 4.28 3.31 5.49
C GLN A 270 5.73 3.36 4.99
N ASP A 271 6.62 4.01 5.73
CA ASP A 271 8.03 4.17 5.35
C ASP A 271 8.75 2.82 5.23
N ALA A 272 8.49 1.91 6.18
CA ALA A 272 9.06 0.56 6.14
C ALA A 272 8.62 -0.22 4.89
N ILE A 273 7.34 -0.16 4.56
CA ILE A 273 6.82 -0.86 3.37
C ILE A 273 7.34 -0.20 2.08
N ALA A 274 7.41 1.13 2.03
CA ALA A 274 7.97 1.83 0.87
C ALA A 274 9.44 1.44 0.62
N ALA A 275 10.24 1.26 1.69
CA ALA A 275 11.61 0.77 1.56
C ALA A 275 11.65 -0.64 0.95
N TRP A 276 10.83 -1.57 1.45
CA TRP A 276 10.82 -2.95 0.93
C TRP A 276 10.30 -3.08 -0.50
N VAL A 277 9.35 -2.24 -0.91
CA VAL A 277 8.90 -2.16 -2.32
C VAL A 277 10.07 -1.82 -3.25
N SER A 278 11.00 -0.99 -2.80
CA SER A 278 12.23 -0.67 -3.55
C SER A 278 13.37 -1.68 -3.38
N GLY A 279 13.16 -2.72 -2.56
CA GLY A 279 14.18 -3.70 -2.20
C GLY A 279 15.18 -3.25 -1.14
N GLU A 280 14.94 -2.11 -0.49
CA GLU A 280 15.82 -1.57 0.55
C GLU A 280 15.44 -2.08 1.95
N CYS A 281 16.42 -2.10 2.86
CA CYS A 281 16.24 -2.47 4.26
C CYS A 281 16.08 -1.26 5.16
N ILE A 282 15.33 -1.44 6.25
CA ILE A 282 15.36 -0.53 7.39
C ILE A 282 16.67 -0.76 8.14
N THR A 283 17.50 0.28 8.24
CA THR A 283 18.84 0.20 8.86
C THR A 283 18.93 0.89 10.22
N THR A 284 17.85 1.53 10.67
CA THR A 284 17.83 2.28 11.92
C THR A 284 17.04 1.52 12.97
N PHE A 285 17.76 0.82 13.83
CA PHE A 285 17.23 0.03 14.94
C PHE A 285 18.17 0.05 16.15
N ASP A 286 17.65 -0.22 17.34
CA ASP A 286 18.46 -0.33 18.56
C ASP A 286 19.17 -1.68 18.65
N ASP A 287 18.52 -2.76 18.21
CA ASP A 287 19.05 -4.12 18.23
C ASP A 287 18.54 -4.93 17.03
N ALA A 288 19.31 -5.90 16.57
CA ALA A 288 18.94 -6.81 15.49
C ALA A 288 19.61 -8.17 15.59
N GLU A 289 18.91 -9.21 15.14
CA GLU A 289 19.39 -10.59 15.08
C GLU A 289 19.02 -11.28 13.76
N ASP A 290 19.85 -12.24 13.36
CA ASP A 290 19.50 -13.23 12.34
C ASP A 290 18.53 -14.23 12.99
N TRP A 291 17.29 -14.29 12.51
CA TRP A 291 16.20 -14.90 13.28
C TRP A 291 15.62 -16.17 12.68
N LEU A 292 15.23 -16.14 11.40
CA LEU A 292 14.47 -17.24 10.80
C LEU A 292 14.97 -17.56 9.39
N ASP A 293 15.41 -18.80 9.20
CA ASP A 293 15.79 -19.31 7.88
C ASP A 293 14.56 -19.65 7.04
N ILE A 294 14.58 -19.20 5.79
CA ILE A 294 13.59 -19.51 4.77
C ILE A 294 14.28 -20.00 3.50
N THR A 295 13.53 -20.72 2.66
CA THR A 295 14.01 -21.13 1.34
C THR A 295 13.29 -20.33 0.28
N LEU A 296 14.06 -19.66 -0.57
CA LEU A 296 13.54 -18.92 -1.72
C LEU A 296 13.81 -19.66 -3.02
N SER A 297 12.85 -19.61 -3.94
CA SER A 297 13.07 -20.03 -5.33
C SER A 297 13.37 -18.80 -6.19
N VAL A 298 14.65 -18.57 -6.47
CA VAL A 298 15.12 -17.37 -7.21
C VAL A 298 15.59 -17.74 -8.61
N PRO A 299 15.52 -16.83 -9.60
CA PRO A 299 15.97 -17.14 -10.95
C PRO A 299 17.48 -17.29 -10.95
N SER A 300 17.98 -18.29 -11.67
CA SER A 300 19.42 -18.46 -11.87
C SER A 300 19.96 -17.39 -12.80
N LEU A 301 21.07 -16.76 -12.42
CA LEU A 301 21.84 -15.97 -13.36
C LEU A 301 22.34 -16.89 -14.49
N VAL A 302 21.87 -16.64 -15.71
CA VAL A 302 22.40 -17.32 -16.90
C VAL A 302 23.77 -16.72 -17.20
N GLY A 303 24.78 -17.25 -16.54
CA GLY A 303 26.16 -16.93 -16.87
C GLY A 303 26.44 -17.32 -18.33
N THR A 304 27.22 -16.51 -19.04
CA THR A 304 27.86 -16.93 -20.28
C THR A 304 28.81 -18.08 -19.93
N SER A 305 28.32 -19.31 -19.91
CA SER A 305 29.18 -20.47 -20.04
C SER A 305 30.00 -20.23 -21.31
N LYS A 306 31.33 -20.16 -21.15
CA LYS A 306 32.25 -20.23 -22.28
C LYS A 306 31.74 -21.33 -23.20
N ALA A 307 31.48 -20.97 -24.45
CA ALA A 307 30.93 -21.83 -25.47
C ALA A 307 31.52 -23.25 -25.38
N ASP A 308 30.73 -24.21 -24.91
CA ASP A 308 30.91 -25.58 -25.36
C ASP A 308 30.40 -25.59 -26.80
N SER A 309 31.38 -25.63 -27.70
CA SER A 309 31.21 -25.70 -29.14
C SER A 309 30.37 -26.93 -29.52
N VAL A 310 29.05 -26.78 -29.55
CA VAL A 310 28.20 -27.69 -30.31
C VAL A 310 28.34 -27.30 -31.78
N THR A 311 29.22 -28.01 -32.47
CA THR A 311 29.32 -27.99 -33.94
C THR A 311 28.03 -28.56 -34.54
N THR A 312 27.18 -27.70 -35.09
CA THR A 312 26.08 -28.08 -35.99
C THR A 312 26.38 -27.60 -37.41
N THR A 313 26.95 -28.53 -38.17
CA THR A 313 26.76 -28.82 -39.61
C THR A 313 26.09 -27.78 -40.52
N THR A 314 26.87 -27.39 -41.53
CA THR A 314 26.52 -27.08 -42.94
C THR A 314 25.52 -25.95 -43.24
N ALA A 315 26.08 -24.83 -43.70
CA ALA A 315 25.41 -23.77 -44.42
C ALA A 315 24.81 -24.28 -45.74
N GLY A 316 23.48 -24.28 -45.83
CA GLY A 316 22.73 -24.29 -47.08
C GLY A 316 22.49 -22.86 -47.54
N ASN A 317 23.15 -22.47 -48.63
CA ASN A 317 22.99 -21.16 -49.25
C ASN A 317 21.61 -21.10 -49.94
N SER A 318 20.65 -20.40 -49.34
CA SER A 318 19.35 -20.13 -49.97
C SER A 318 19.03 -18.65 -49.85
N THR A 319 19.14 -17.94 -50.97
CA THR A 319 18.65 -16.57 -51.12
C THR A 319 17.13 -16.57 -51.10
N VAL A 320 16.55 -16.51 -49.90
CA VAL A 320 15.11 -16.35 -49.73
C VAL A 320 14.77 -14.86 -49.74
N ARG A 321 13.96 -14.50 -50.73
CA ARG A 321 13.35 -13.18 -50.94
C ARG A 321 12.65 -12.76 -49.64
N ALA A 322 13.06 -11.65 -49.03
CA ALA A 322 12.47 -11.14 -47.80
C ALA A 322 11.01 -10.71 -48.05
N THR A 323 10.07 -11.60 -47.77
CA THR A 323 8.71 -11.21 -47.41
C THR A 323 8.79 -10.58 -46.03
N LEU A 324 8.35 -9.32 -45.92
CA LEU A 324 8.24 -8.62 -44.65
C LEU A 324 7.11 -9.27 -43.84
N ASP A 325 7.41 -10.38 -43.18
CA ASP A 325 6.52 -10.93 -42.16
C ASP A 325 6.37 -9.89 -41.05
N LYS A 326 5.13 -9.74 -40.54
CA LYS A 326 4.85 -8.92 -39.36
C LYS A 326 5.82 -9.37 -38.27
N ARG A 327 6.66 -8.45 -37.78
CA ARG A 327 7.61 -8.77 -36.70
C ARG A 327 6.82 -9.41 -35.56
N ALA A 328 7.27 -10.58 -35.11
CA ALA A 328 6.68 -11.21 -33.95
C ALA A 328 6.77 -10.27 -32.74
N LEU A 329 5.78 -10.31 -31.86
CA LEU A 329 5.85 -9.61 -30.58
C LEU A 329 6.89 -10.29 -29.68
N CYS A 330 7.63 -9.50 -28.90
CA CYS A 330 8.49 -10.08 -27.87
C CYS A 330 7.63 -10.57 -26.69
N SER A 331 8.11 -11.60 -25.97
CA SER A 331 7.65 -11.82 -24.60
C SER A 331 8.21 -10.72 -23.71
N THR A 332 7.48 -10.37 -22.65
CA THR A 332 7.85 -9.26 -21.77
C THR A 332 7.75 -9.63 -20.30
N ILE A 333 8.44 -8.84 -19.49
CA ILE A 333 8.21 -8.72 -18.05
C ILE A 333 8.09 -7.24 -17.70
N GLN A 334 7.47 -6.93 -16.57
CA GLN A 334 7.40 -5.58 -16.04
C GLN A 334 8.52 -5.32 -15.03
N VAL A 335 9.08 -4.12 -15.13
CA VAL A 335 10.02 -3.54 -14.15
C VAL A 335 9.27 -3.30 -12.85
N VAL A 336 9.83 -3.73 -11.73
CA VAL A 336 9.41 -3.27 -10.39
C VAL A 336 10.43 -2.28 -9.82
N LEU A 337 10.04 -1.54 -8.79
CA LEU A 337 10.92 -0.54 -8.19
C LEU A 337 12.18 -1.20 -7.60
N GLY A 338 13.37 -0.73 -8.01
CA GLY A 338 14.65 -1.31 -7.59
C GLY A 338 15.24 -2.32 -8.60
N ASP A 339 14.53 -2.68 -9.67
CA ASP A 339 15.09 -3.53 -10.72
C ASP A 339 16.23 -2.87 -11.50
N GLY A 340 17.17 -3.71 -11.92
CA GLY A 340 18.20 -3.38 -12.90
C GLY A 340 18.17 -4.38 -14.07
N CYS A 341 18.92 -4.11 -15.14
CA CYS A 341 18.98 -5.02 -16.28
C CYS A 341 19.50 -6.41 -15.92
N GLU A 342 20.36 -6.54 -14.91
CA GLU A 342 20.83 -7.85 -14.43
C GLU A 342 19.70 -8.66 -13.80
N SER A 343 18.92 -8.05 -12.89
CA SER A 343 17.77 -8.73 -12.27
C SER A 343 16.73 -9.11 -13.32
N LEU A 344 16.43 -8.20 -14.26
CA LEU A 344 15.46 -8.43 -15.34
C LEU A 344 15.92 -9.52 -16.31
N ALA A 345 17.20 -9.58 -16.67
CA ALA A 345 17.73 -10.65 -17.51
C ALA A 345 17.60 -12.03 -16.82
N ALA A 346 17.87 -12.09 -15.51
CA ALA A 346 17.68 -13.29 -14.70
C ALA A 346 16.21 -13.72 -14.66
N GLU A 347 15.29 -12.77 -14.45
CA GLU A 347 13.84 -13.01 -14.48
C GLU A 347 13.35 -13.52 -15.84
N CYS A 348 13.91 -12.98 -16.92
CA CYS A 348 13.65 -13.46 -18.28
C CYS A 348 14.25 -14.85 -18.56
N GLY A 349 15.16 -15.34 -17.71
CA GLY A 349 15.91 -16.58 -17.94
C GLY A 349 16.87 -16.50 -19.13
N ILE A 350 17.42 -15.32 -19.43
CA ILE A 350 18.33 -15.09 -20.57
C ILE A 350 19.66 -14.48 -20.11
N SER A 351 20.65 -14.51 -21.00
CA SER A 351 21.94 -13.85 -20.74
C SER A 351 21.79 -12.32 -20.76
N ALA A 352 22.64 -11.61 -20.00
CA ALA A 352 22.70 -10.14 -20.07
C ALA A 352 22.92 -9.63 -21.50
N SER A 353 23.74 -10.33 -22.30
CA SER A 353 23.96 -9.97 -23.71
C SER A 353 22.74 -10.13 -24.60
N ASP A 354 21.89 -11.14 -24.35
CA ASP A 354 20.63 -11.29 -25.08
C ASP A 354 19.63 -10.23 -24.63
N PHE A 355 19.59 -9.92 -23.34
CA PHE A 355 18.75 -8.85 -22.80
C PHE A 355 19.10 -7.49 -23.42
N ASP A 356 20.38 -7.13 -23.48
CA ASP A 356 20.87 -5.89 -24.13
C ASP A 356 20.54 -5.86 -25.63
N LYS A 357 20.58 -7.02 -26.29
CA LYS A 357 20.22 -7.15 -27.71
C LYS A 357 18.72 -6.94 -27.94
N TYR A 358 17.87 -7.41 -27.03
CA TYR A 358 16.41 -7.25 -27.14
C TYR A 358 15.95 -5.86 -26.70
N ASN A 359 16.72 -5.20 -25.82
CA ASN A 359 16.41 -3.89 -25.27
C ASN A 359 17.55 -2.89 -25.53
N PRO A 360 17.80 -2.52 -26.80
CA PRO A 360 18.95 -1.71 -27.15
C PRO A 360 18.83 -0.26 -26.65
N GLY A 361 19.91 0.28 -26.10
CA GLY A 361 20.02 1.69 -25.73
C GLY A 361 21.02 1.91 -24.61
N SER A 362 21.96 2.85 -24.78
CA SER A 362 23.03 3.07 -23.78
C SER A 362 22.52 3.57 -22.43
N THR A 363 21.32 4.17 -22.39
CA THR A 363 20.68 4.66 -21.15
C THR A 363 19.56 3.74 -20.66
N PHE A 364 19.23 2.67 -21.40
CA PHE A 364 18.04 1.85 -21.13
C PHE A 364 17.98 1.37 -19.67
N CYS A 365 19.07 0.76 -19.20
CA CYS A 365 19.17 0.22 -17.84
C CYS A 365 19.16 1.29 -16.73
N SER A 366 19.52 2.54 -17.05
CA SER A 366 19.56 3.65 -16.09
C SER A 366 18.27 4.46 -16.04
N THR A 367 17.33 4.20 -16.97
CA THR A 367 16.08 4.94 -17.10
C THR A 367 14.85 4.03 -16.94
N LEU A 368 15.03 2.87 -16.31
CA LEU A 368 13.94 1.94 -16.03
C LEU A 368 12.93 2.62 -15.09
N VAL A 369 11.65 2.48 -15.41
CA VAL A 369 10.55 3.01 -14.60
C VAL A 369 9.69 1.82 -14.13
N PRO A 370 9.25 1.77 -12.86
CA PRO A 370 8.30 0.76 -12.40
C PRO A 370 7.09 0.67 -13.34
N GLY A 371 6.57 -0.54 -13.56
CA GLY A 371 5.48 -0.82 -14.50
C GLY A 371 5.89 -0.92 -15.96
N GLN A 372 7.05 -0.38 -16.36
CA GLN A 372 7.54 -0.44 -17.74
C GLN A 372 7.70 -1.89 -18.21
N HIS A 373 7.25 -2.20 -19.42
CA HIS A 373 7.53 -3.49 -20.06
C HIS A 373 8.91 -3.51 -20.70
N VAL A 374 9.63 -4.62 -20.53
CA VAL A 374 10.92 -4.91 -21.17
C VAL A 374 10.84 -6.25 -21.91
N CYS A 375 11.54 -6.40 -23.03
CA CYS A 375 11.50 -7.61 -23.84
C CYS A 375 12.43 -8.71 -23.27
N CYS A 376 11.90 -9.92 -23.10
CA CYS A 376 12.67 -11.13 -22.78
C CYS A 376 13.02 -11.96 -24.03
N SER A 377 12.50 -11.60 -25.20
CA SER A 377 12.80 -12.28 -26.46
C SER A 377 12.99 -11.29 -27.61
N ALA A 378 13.51 -11.77 -28.74
CA ALA A 378 13.48 -11.00 -29.98
C ALA A 378 12.03 -10.70 -30.38
N GLY A 379 11.77 -9.49 -30.85
CA GLY A 379 10.46 -9.08 -31.33
C GLY A 379 10.23 -7.58 -31.15
N THR A 380 9.01 -7.14 -31.40
CA THR A 380 8.55 -5.77 -31.08
C THR A 380 7.77 -5.77 -29.77
N MET A 381 7.96 -4.72 -28.97
CA MET A 381 7.18 -4.48 -27.74
C MET A 381 5.67 -4.50 -28.05
N PRO A 382 4.86 -5.27 -27.31
CA PRO A 382 3.41 -5.19 -27.40
C PRO A 382 2.88 -3.81 -26.98
N ASP A 383 1.70 -3.44 -27.50
CA ASP A 383 0.99 -2.25 -27.05
C ASP A 383 0.01 -2.64 -25.94
N TYR A 384 0.22 -2.08 -24.75
CA TYR A 384 -0.59 -2.34 -23.54
C TYR A 384 -1.66 -1.27 -23.30
N ARG A 385 -1.90 -0.39 -24.28
CA ARG A 385 -2.95 0.65 -24.16
C ARG A 385 -4.32 0.00 -23.93
N PRO A 386 -5.01 0.35 -22.82
CA PRO A 386 -6.36 -0.10 -22.56
C PRO A 386 -7.27 0.28 -23.72
N GLN A 387 -8.05 -0.70 -24.18
CA GLN A 387 -9.04 -0.47 -25.21
C GLN A 387 -10.35 0.03 -24.57
N PRO A 388 -11.11 0.90 -25.25
CA PRO A 388 -12.45 1.26 -24.78
C PRO A 388 -13.34 0.03 -24.58
N ASN A 389 -14.26 0.12 -23.63
CA ASN A 389 -15.28 -0.89 -23.42
C ASN A 389 -16.17 -1.02 -24.67
N ALA A 390 -16.90 -2.13 -24.77
CA ALA A 390 -17.78 -2.39 -25.91
C ALA A 390 -18.89 -1.34 -26.10
N ASP A 391 -19.26 -0.63 -25.03
CA ASP A 391 -20.23 0.47 -25.02
C ASP A 391 -19.61 1.83 -25.39
N GLY A 392 -18.31 1.87 -25.68
CA GLY A 392 -17.55 3.07 -26.04
C GLY A 392 -17.06 3.89 -24.85
N THR A 393 -17.29 3.44 -23.61
CA THR A 393 -16.73 4.10 -22.42
C THR A 393 -15.25 3.78 -22.26
N CYS A 394 -14.52 4.66 -21.56
CA CYS A 394 -13.10 4.43 -21.27
C CYS A 394 -12.93 3.22 -20.34
N ALA A 395 -11.84 2.49 -20.51
CA ALA A 395 -11.40 1.54 -19.49
C ALA A 395 -11.15 2.30 -18.19
N SER A 396 -11.69 1.78 -17.08
CA SER A 396 -11.51 2.35 -15.75
C SER A 396 -10.55 1.50 -14.94
N HIS A 397 -9.62 2.15 -14.26
CA HIS A 397 -8.72 1.54 -13.28
C HIS A 397 -8.94 2.22 -11.94
N TYR A 398 -8.68 1.54 -10.82
CA TYR A 398 -8.42 2.31 -9.61
C TYR A 398 -7.07 2.02 -9.05
N VAL A 399 -6.52 3.12 -8.53
CA VAL A 399 -5.15 3.22 -8.09
C VAL A 399 -5.03 2.42 -6.82
N GLU A 400 -4.32 1.31 -6.92
CA GLU A 400 -4.01 0.44 -5.79
C GLU A 400 -2.91 1.08 -4.91
N THR A 401 -2.71 0.51 -3.72
CA THR A 401 -1.83 1.06 -2.67
C THR A 401 -0.40 1.35 -3.16
N ASP A 402 0.12 0.50 -4.04
CA ASP A 402 1.48 0.50 -4.59
C ASP A 402 1.55 1.09 -6.01
N GLU A 403 0.59 1.91 -6.40
CA GLU A 403 0.58 2.56 -7.71
C GLU A 403 0.79 4.08 -7.63
N ASN A 404 1.35 4.62 -8.71
CA ASN A 404 1.44 6.05 -8.96
C ASN A 404 1.27 6.33 -10.46
N CYS A 405 1.09 7.60 -10.85
CA CYS A 405 0.84 7.97 -12.24
C CYS A 405 1.94 7.52 -13.20
N ALA A 406 3.21 7.54 -12.77
CA ALA A 406 4.33 7.12 -13.61
C ALA A 406 4.30 5.60 -13.86
N ALA A 407 4.07 4.81 -12.81
CA ALA A 407 3.98 3.36 -12.91
C ALA A 407 2.77 2.90 -13.74
N LEU A 408 1.61 3.52 -13.52
CA LEU A 408 0.39 3.27 -14.29
C LEU A 408 0.57 3.62 -15.77
N ALA A 409 1.20 4.76 -16.06
CA ALA A 409 1.48 5.16 -17.43
C ALA A 409 2.39 4.13 -18.13
N ALA A 410 3.50 3.76 -17.48
CA ALA A 410 4.45 2.81 -18.01
C ALA A 410 3.84 1.41 -18.25
N ALA A 411 3.02 0.94 -17.32
CA ALA A 411 2.32 -0.35 -17.41
C ALA A 411 1.33 -0.44 -18.57
N ASN A 412 0.72 0.69 -18.92
CA ASN A 412 -0.36 0.77 -19.91
C ASN A 412 0.08 1.37 -21.25
N SER A 413 1.40 1.46 -21.51
CA SER A 413 1.95 2.11 -22.71
C SER A 413 1.45 3.55 -22.92
N LEU A 414 1.12 4.26 -21.84
CA LEU A 414 0.67 5.65 -21.79
C LEU A 414 1.79 6.58 -21.28
N THR A 415 1.58 7.88 -21.42
CA THR A 415 2.36 8.92 -20.75
C THR A 415 1.58 9.49 -19.56
N ILE A 416 2.30 10.10 -18.60
CA ILE A 416 1.64 10.79 -17.47
C ILE A 416 0.69 11.87 -17.98
N ALA A 417 1.11 12.63 -19.01
CA ALA A 417 0.27 13.66 -19.61
C ALA A 417 -1.01 13.10 -20.25
N GLU A 418 -0.96 11.88 -20.82
CA GLU A 418 -2.16 11.20 -21.31
C GLU A 418 -3.09 10.83 -20.15
N ILE A 419 -2.57 10.24 -19.08
CA ILE A 419 -3.36 9.93 -17.87
C ILE A 419 -4.02 11.20 -17.34
N GLU A 420 -3.27 12.28 -17.14
CA GLU A 420 -3.82 13.56 -16.67
C GLU A 420 -4.91 14.06 -17.63
N SER A 421 -4.67 14.00 -18.94
CA SER A 421 -5.64 14.47 -19.94
C SER A 421 -6.95 13.67 -19.94
N PHE A 422 -6.91 12.39 -19.56
CA PHE A 422 -8.09 11.52 -19.46
C PHE A 422 -8.87 11.74 -18.16
N ASN A 423 -8.32 12.46 -17.17
CA ASN A 423 -8.89 12.65 -15.84
C ASN A 423 -9.10 14.16 -15.50
N ASN A 424 -9.38 14.99 -16.51
CA ASN A 424 -9.53 16.44 -16.32
C ASN A 424 -10.83 16.88 -15.61
N ASP A 425 -11.83 16.00 -15.51
CA ASP A 425 -13.18 16.29 -14.98
C ASP A 425 -13.52 15.47 -13.71
N THR A 426 -12.51 15.07 -12.92
CA THR A 426 -12.68 14.23 -11.72
C THR A 426 -12.60 15.00 -10.41
#